data_AF-A0A816ZKS1-F1
#
_entry.id   AF-A0A816ZKS1-F1
#
_cell.length_a   1.000
_cell.length_b   1.000
_cell.length_c   1.000
_cell.angle_alpha   90.00
_cell.angle_beta   90.00
_cell.angle_gamma   90.00
#
_symmetry.space_group_name_H-M   'P 1'
#
loop_
_entity.id
_entity.type
_entity.pdbx_description
1 polymer ?
#
loop_
_entity_poly.entity_id
_entity_poly.type
_entity_poly.pdbx_seq_one_letter_code
_entity_poly.pdbx_strand_id
1 'polypeptide(L)'
;MLVAFRLATANSYPQRDPLMITIEGSNSNSTELTRGSSWTLLYNGSSGISTTQTRLTYGSTQWLPTNSTWYASYRFLVNLAMNNGVSIPTIQYSEVELFGY
;
A
#
# COMPACT_ATOMS: atom_id res chain seq x y z
N MET A 1 -8.66 14.08 0.11
CA MET A 1 -7.34 13.90 0.74
C MET A 1 -7.32 12.49 1.28
N LEU A 2 -6.25 11.73 1.02
CA LEU A 2 -6.09 10.39 1.57
C LEU A 2 -5.79 10.45 3.08
N VAL A 3 -6.60 9.76 3.90
CA VAL A 3 -6.45 9.71 5.36
C VAL A 3 -6.09 8.33 5.91
N ALA A 4 -6.50 7.28 5.21
CA ALA A 4 -6.25 5.91 5.64
C ALA A 4 -6.29 4.93 4.46
N PHE A 5 -5.77 3.74 4.68
CA PHE A 5 -5.94 2.61 3.78
C PHE A 5 -6.07 1.30 4.56
N ARG A 6 -6.56 0.26 3.89
CA ARG A 6 -6.43 -1.12 4.35
C ARG A 6 -6.34 -2.09 3.18
N LEU A 7 -5.69 -3.23 3.40
CA LEU A 7 -5.57 -4.31 2.41
C LEU A 7 -6.34 -5.54 2.88
N ALA A 8 -6.86 -6.29 1.91
CA ALA A 8 -7.40 -7.62 2.14
C ALA A 8 -6.44 -8.71 1.64
N THR A 9 -6.26 -9.76 2.44
CA THR A 9 -5.46 -10.92 2.07
C THR A 9 -6.10 -11.66 0.89
N ALA A 10 -5.31 -12.13 -0.07
CA ALA A 10 -5.86 -12.95 -1.18
C ALA A 10 -6.26 -14.36 -0.70
N ASN A 11 -6.73 -15.23 -1.58
CA ASN A 11 -7.12 -16.62 -1.23
C ASN A 11 -5.96 -17.63 -1.08
N SER A 12 -4.75 -17.29 -1.56
CA SER A 12 -3.67 -18.29 -1.74
C SER A 12 -2.55 -18.17 -0.66
N TYR A 13 -1.26 -18.28 -1.04
CA TYR A 13 -0.09 -18.38 -0.12
C TYR A 13 0.22 -17.13 0.75
N PRO A 14 0.16 -17.21 2.09
CA PRO A 14 0.51 -16.10 2.98
C PRO A 14 1.86 -15.45 2.73
N GLN A 15 2.85 -16.22 2.25
CA GLN A 15 4.18 -15.70 1.96
C GLN A 15 4.23 -14.61 0.87
N ARG A 16 3.15 -14.42 0.10
CA ARG A 16 3.03 -13.37 -0.93
C ARG A 16 2.30 -12.13 -0.45
N ASP A 17 1.84 -12.13 0.80
CA ASP A 17 1.12 -11.00 1.36
C ASP A 17 2.08 -9.81 1.52
N PRO A 18 1.70 -8.59 1.08
CA PRO A 18 2.52 -7.40 1.26
C PRO A 18 2.63 -7.03 2.74
N LEU A 19 3.83 -6.95 3.31
CA LEU A 19 4.07 -6.57 4.71
C LEU A 19 4.35 -5.08 4.87
N MET A 20 5.15 -4.51 3.98
CA MET A 20 5.54 -3.11 4.01
C MET A 20 5.17 -2.45 2.69
N ILE A 21 4.63 -1.24 2.79
CA ILE A 21 4.17 -0.48 1.65
C ILE A 21 4.61 0.99 1.75
N THR A 22 4.66 1.64 0.60
CA THR A 22 4.85 3.07 0.46
C THR A 22 3.67 3.64 -0.30
N ILE A 23 3.06 4.71 0.22
CA ILE A 23 2.05 5.50 -0.49
C ILE A 23 2.61 6.89 -0.72
N GLU A 24 2.49 7.34 -1.96
CA GLU A 24 2.95 8.66 -2.37
C GLU A 24 1.88 9.36 -3.21
N GLY A 25 1.88 10.69 -3.14
CA GLY A 25 0.94 11.55 -3.86
C GLY A 25 1.64 12.46 -4.86
N SER A 26 0.96 12.78 -5.96
CA SER A 26 1.42 13.75 -6.95
C SER A 26 0.27 14.60 -7.49
N ASN A 27 0.57 15.88 -7.75
CA ASN A 27 -0.26 16.80 -8.53
C ASN A 27 0.41 17.15 -9.87
N SER A 28 1.48 16.44 -10.24
CA SER A 28 2.18 16.64 -11.51
C SER A 28 1.36 16.11 -12.68
N ASN A 29 1.67 16.61 -13.86
CA ASN A 29 1.07 16.20 -15.13
C ASN A 29 1.36 14.72 -15.40
N SER A 30 0.47 14.04 -16.16
CA SER A 30 0.58 12.60 -16.43
C SER A 30 1.93 12.17 -17.04
N THR A 31 2.54 13.02 -17.87
CA THR A 31 3.86 12.77 -18.48
C THR A 31 4.98 12.69 -17.46
N GLU A 32 4.85 13.38 -16.33
CA GLU A 32 5.85 13.46 -15.27
C GLU A 32 5.68 12.37 -14.21
N LEU A 33 4.55 11.65 -14.18
CA LEU A 33 4.28 10.62 -13.17
C LEU A 33 5.24 9.41 -13.24
N THR A 34 5.94 9.25 -14.36
CA THR A 34 7.00 8.24 -14.51
C THR A 34 8.30 8.62 -13.80
N ARG A 35 8.48 9.89 -13.42
CA ARG A 35 9.68 10.38 -12.71
C ARG A 35 9.48 10.29 -11.21
N GLY A 36 10.45 9.69 -10.52
CA GLY A 36 10.42 9.57 -9.05
C GLY A 36 10.32 10.91 -8.32
N SER A 37 10.92 11.97 -8.87
CA SER A 37 10.88 13.33 -8.30
C SER A 37 9.50 13.97 -8.29
N SER A 38 8.53 13.43 -9.03
CA SER A 38 7.16 13.95 -9.10
C SER A 38 6.30 13.52 -7.91
N TRP A 39 6.83 12.70 -7.00
CA TRP A 39 6.06 12.06 -5.93
C TRP A 39 6.47 12.58 -4.55
N THR A 40 5.46 12.86 -3.72
CA THR A 40 5.64 13.23 -2.32
C THR A 40 5.26 12.05 -1.44
N LEU A 41 6.16 11.67 -0.53
CA LEU A 41 5.93 10.59 0.42
C LEU A 41 4.78 10.92 1.38
N LEU A 42 3.78 10.04 1.47
CA LEU A 42 2.65 10.16 2.40
C LEU A 42 2.68 9.10 3.50
N TYR A 43 3.16 7.90 3.16
CA TYR A 43 3.24 6.77 4.09
C TYR A 43 4.39 5.84 3.70
N ASN A 44 5.14 5.36 4.69
CA ASN A 44 6.09 4.27 4.55
C ASN A 44 6.03 3.42 5.82
N GLY A 45 5.48 2.22 5.73
CA GLY A 45 5.19 1.43 6.92
C GLY A 45 4.47 0.12 6.64
N SER A 46 3.87 -0.42 7.70
CA SER A 46 3.11 -1.67 7.67
C SER A 46 1.92 -1.60 6.72
N SER A 47 1.60 -2.71 6.05
CA SER A 47 0.35 -2.86 5.32
C SER A 47 -0.86 -3.15 6.21
N GLY A 48 -0.62 -3.51 7.48
CA GLY A 48 -1.64 -3.92 8.45
C GLY A 48 -2.10 -5.38 8.34
N ILE A 49 -1.54 -6.19 7.43
CA ILE A 49 -1.98 -7.59 7.22
C ILE A 49 -1.06 -8.65 7.84
N SER A 50 0.06 -8.25 8.44
CA SER A 50 1.06 -9.17 9.01
C SER A 50 0.50 -10.07 10.12
N THR A 51 -0.56 -9.62 10.81
CA THR A 51 -1.24 -10.36 11.88
C THR A 51 -2.53 -11.04 11.41
N THR A 52 -2.87 -10.94 10.12
CA THR A 52 -4.13 -11.48 9.58
C THR A 52 -3.95 -12.94 9.19
N GLN A 53 -4.50 -13.86 9.98
CA GLN A 53 -4.43 -15.30 9.71
C GLN A 53 -5.53 -15.81 8.75
N THR A 54 -6.68 -15.15 8.71
CA THR A 54 -7.79 -15.50 7.81
C THR A 54 -7.54 -14.95 6.41
N ARG A 55 -7.77 -15.78 5.37
CA ARG A 55 -7.69 -15.37 3.96
C ARG A 55 -8.93 -14.59 3.53
N LEU A 56 -8.85 -13.85 2.43
CA LEU A 56 -9.99 -13.07 1.89
C LEU A 56 -10.59 -12.10 2.91
N THR A 57 -9.75 -11.55 3.78
CA THR A 57 -10.16 -10.73 4.91
C THR A 57 -9.30 -9.48 5.00
N TYR A 58 -9.91 -8.35 5.36
CA TYR A 58 -9.20 -7.10 5.62
C TYR A 58 -8.30 -7.20 6.85
N GLY A 59 -7.07 -6.70 6.72
CA GLY A 59 -6.20 -6.43 7.87
C GLY A 59 -6.54 -5.13 8.57
N SER A 60 -5.64 -4.71 9.47
CA SER A 60 -5.81 -3.50 10.27
C SER A 60 -5.71 -2.25 9.40
N THR A 61 -6.65 -1.32 9.56
CA THR A 61 -6.59 0.00 8.91
C THR A 61 -5.36 0.77 9.35
N GLN A 62 -4.64 1.32 8.38
CA GLN A 62 -3.47 2.15 8.59
C GLN A 62 -3.83 3.61 8.30
N TRP A 63 -3.42 4.51 9.20
CA TRP A 63 -3.74 5.93 9.13
C TRP A 63 -2.55 6.74 8.60
N LEU A 64 -2.83 7.80 7.84
CA LEU A 64 -1.85 8.77 7.32
C LEU A 64 -2.06 10.14 7.98
N PRO A 65 -1.76 10.30 9.29
CA PRO A 65 -2.12 11.51 10.04
C PRO A 65 -1.37 12.77 9.59
N THR A 66 -0.25 12.60 8.88
CA THR A 66 0.60 13.71 8.44
C THR A 66 0.23 14.24 7.05
N ASN A 67 -0.62 13.53 6.29
CA ASN A 67 -1.07 14.03 5.01
C ASN A 67 -2.06 15.19 5.24
N SER A 68 -1.78 16.33 4.63
CA SER A 68 -2.62 17.54 4.69
C SER A 68 -2.97 18.09 3.30
N THR A 69 -2.60 17.36 2.23
CA THR A 69 -2.69 17.83 0.84
C THR A 69 -3.53 16.88 -0.02
N TRP A 70 -4.44 17.43 -0.82
CA TRP A 70 -5.12 16.67 -1.88
C TRP A 70 -4.16 16.43 -3.05
N TYR A 71 -4.05 15.17 -3.48
CA TYR A 71 -3.27 14.78 -4.64
C TYR A 71 -4.19 14.20 -5.71
N ALA A 72 -3.94 14.55 -6.97
CA ALA A 72 -4.69 14.06 -8.12
C ALA A 72 -4.26 12.64 -8.53
N SER A 73 -3.06 12.21 -8.14
CA SER A 73 -2.52 10.88 -8.42
C SER A 73 -1.90 10.28 -7.17
N TYR A 74 -2.09 8.98 -7.01
CA TYR A 74 -1.50 8.19 -5.94
C TYR A 74 -0.77 7.00 -6.54
N ARG A 75 0.38 6.65 -5.98
CA ARG A 75 1.01 5.35 -6.25
C ARG A 75 1.18 4.56 -4.97
N PHE A 76 1.01 3.27 -5.12
CA PHE A 76 1.09 2.28 -4.06
C PHE A 76 2.22 1.32 -4.39
N LEU A 77 3.24 1.27 -3.55
CA LEU A 77 4.42 0.45 -3.75
C LEU A 77 4.47 -0.62 -2.66
N VAL A 78 4.78 -1.85 -3.04
CA VAL A 78 5.04 -2.94 -2.09
C VAL A 78 6.55 -3.06 -1.92
N ASN A 79 7.03 -2.81 -0.71
CA ASN A 79 8.46 -2.78 -0.38
C ASN A 79 8.95 -4.12 0.19
N LEU A 80 8.06 -4.88 0.83
CA LEU A 80 8.38 -6.17 1.44
C LEU A 80 7.18 -7.11 1.40
N ALA A 81 7.43 -8.39 1.10
CA ALA A 81 6.45 -9.48 1.19
C ALA A 81 6.70 -10.34 2.43
N MET A 82 5.72 -11.14 2.85
CA MET A 82 5.84 -12.11 3.96
C MET A 82 6.67 -13.37 3.58
N ASN A 83 7.58 -13.23 2.63
CA ASN A 83 8.29 -14.36 2.04
C ASN A 83 9.37 -14.94 2.96
N ASN A 84 9.63 -14.34 4.13
CA ASN A 84 10.57 -14.80 5.17
C ASN A 84 11.96 -15.16 4.61
N GLY A 85 12.44 -14.44 3.59
CA GLY A 85 13.74 -14.69 2.95
C GLY A 85 13.71 -15.78 1.87
N VAL A 86 12.55 -16.37 1.58
CA VAL A 86 12.35 -17.22 0.40
C VAL A 86 12.09 -16.32 -0.80
N SER A 87 12.82 -16.53 -1.90
CA SER A 87 12.62 -15.74 -3.12
C SER A 87 11.30 -16.13 -3.80
N ILE A 88 10.23 -15.42 -3.45
CA ILE A 88 8.93 -15.53 -4.11
C ILE A 88 8.73 -14.26 -4.95
N PRO A 89 8.79 -14.34 -6.29
CA PRO A 89 8.81 -13.16 -7.17
C PRO A 89 7.42 -12.52 -7.38
N THR A 90 6.45 -12.79 -6.50
CA THR A 90 5.06 -12.37 -6.67
C THR A 90 4.46 -11.89 -5.36
N ILE A 91 3.60 -10.88 -5.46
CA ILE A 91 2.79 -10.33 -4.37
C ILE A 91 1.32 -10.66 -4.64
N GLN A 92 0.52 -10.80 -3.58
CA GLN A 92 -0.93 -10.90 -3.71
C GLN A 92 -1.67 -10.17 -2.60
N TYR A 93 -2.81 -9.63 -2.96
CA TYR A 93 -3.85 -9.08 -2.11
C TYR A 93 -5.14 -9.13 -2.94
N SER A 94 -6.30 -9.28 -2.31
CA SER A 94 -7.56 -9.28 -3.06
C SER A 94 -8.05 -7.87 -3.33
N GLU A 95 -7.88 -6.97 -2.36
CA GLU A 95 -8.42 -5.61 -2.41
C GLU A 95 -7.49 -4.61 -1.73
N VAL A 96 -7.59 -3.36 -2.17
CA VAL A 96 -7.02 -2.19 -1.49
C VAL A 96 -8.12 -1.15 -1.37
N GLU A 97 -8.40 -0.71 -0.15
CA GLU A 97 -9.33 0.39 0.10
C GLU A 97 -8.56 1.64 0.52
N LEU A 98 -8.92 2.76 -0.09
CA LEU A 98 -8.38 4.08 0.18
C LEU A 98 -9.51 4.95 0.75
N PHE A 99 -9.29 5.54 1.92
CA PHE A 99 -10.26 6.41 2.58
C PHE A 99 -9.82 7.86 2.48
N GLY A 100 -10.74 8.75 2.12
CA GLY A 100 -10.46 10.17 2.00
C GLY A 100 -11.69 11.06 2.06
N TYR A 101 -11.44 12.37 2.13
CA TYR A 101 -12.44 13.44 2.12
C TYR A 101 -12.26 14.45 0.98
#